data_AF-A0AAN4YBZ4-F1
#
_entry.id   AF-A0AAN4YBZ4-F1
#
_cell.length_a   1.000
_cell.length_b   1.000
_cell.length_c   1.000
_cell.angle_alpha   90.00
_cell.angle_beta   90.00
_cell.angle_gamma   90.00
#
_symmetry.space_group_name_H-M   'P 1'
#
loop_
_entity.id
_entity.type
_entity.pdbx_description
1 polymer ?
#
loop_
_entity_poly.entity_id
_entity_poly.type
_entity_poly.pdbx_seq_one_letter_code
_entity_poly.pdbx_strand_id
1 'polypeptide(L)'
;MRLSDRQKKKAEQNETSPTTMQTPPPSGIIVPLGPGASPLPDANYVREVARLNRYANVVTVGYIAINYCKKPLQEALEEVQTYATWADDYVKTGLGVGGIFLDETPNLSSPEAVEYLAILQDRIKSTPGLLGNRLVRYLVPTPADQ
;
A
#
# COMPACT_ATOMS: atom_id res chain seq x y z
N MET A 1 -11.76 -42.20 61.55
CA MET A 1 -10.44 -42.36 60.88
C MET A 1 -10.48 -43.65 60.05
N ARG A 2 -10.56 -43.54 58.71
CA ARG A 2 -9.87 -44.39 57.72
C ARG A 2 -10.30 -44.03 56.30
N LEU A 3 -9.30 -43.99 55.43
CA LEU A 3 -9.34 -43.64 54.02
C LEU A 3 -9.82 -44.81 53.16
N SER A 4 -10.55 -44.47 52.09
CA SER A 4 -10.72 -45.19 50.81
C SER A 4 -11.72 -44.36 49.98
N ASP A 5 -11.70 -44.24 48.67
CA ASP A 5 -10.85 -44.75 47.61
C ASP A 5 -11.15 -43.93 46.33
N ARG A 6 -10.16 -43.90 45.44
CA ARG A 6 -10.21 -43.69 43.98
C ARG A 6 -11.62 -43.54 43.35
N GLN A 7 -11.80 -42.52 42.50
CA GLN A 7 -11.83 -42.71 41.03
C GLN A 7 -11.99 -41.39 40.24
N LYS A 8 -11.00 -41.17 39.35
CA LYS A 8 -11.11 -40.60 37.99
C LYS A 8 -11.83 -39.25 37.83
N LYS A 9 -11.04 -38.17 37.73
CA LYS A 9 -11.26 -37.18 36.68
C LYS A 9 -10.04 -37.19 35.76
N LYS A 10 -10.29 -37.65 34.53
CA LYS A 10 -9.34 -37.86 33.44
C LYS A 10 -8.57 -36.58 33.14
N ALA A 11 -7.30 -36.78 32.81
CA ALA A 11 -6.44 -35.83 32.13
C ALA A 11 -7.10 -35.24 30.89
N GLU A 12 -6.94 -33.94 30.72
CA GLU A 12 -6.85 -33.32 29.40
C GLU A 12 -5.61 -32.43 29.45
N GLN A 13 -4.53 -32.99 28.90
CA GLN A 13 -3.26 -32.32 28.68
C GLN A 13 -3.50 -31.25 27.62
N ASN A 14 -3.48 -29.98 28.00
CA ASN A 14 -3.22 -28.92 27.03
C ASN A 14 -1.70 -28.75 26.96
N GLU A 15 -1.13 -29.43 25.96
CA GLU A 15 0.23 -29.21 25.49
C GLU A 15 0.43 -27.72 25.20
N THR A 16 1.32 -27.11 25.97
CA THR A 16 1.90 -25.82 25.65
C THR A 16 2.73 -25.98 24.39
N SER A 17 2.11 -25.75 23.23
CA SER A 17 2.86 -25.47 22.01
C SER A 17 3.68 -24.20 22.25
N PRO A 18 4.98 -24.18 21.93
CA PRO A 18 5.72 -22.93 21.96
C PRO A 18 5.06 -22.02 20.92
N THR A 19 4.47 -20.92 21.37
CA THR A 19 4.09 -19.84 20.48
C THR A 19 5.36 -19.37 19.81
N THR A 20 5.60 -19.86 18.59
CA THR A 20 6.47 -19.17 17.64
C THR A 20 6.01 -17.73 17.66
N MET A 21 6.82 -16.84 18.23
CA MET A 21 6.63 -15.41 18.02
C MET A 21 6.72 -15.24 16.52
N GLN A 22 5.54 -15.11 15.90
CA GLN A 22 5.40 -14.83 14.49
C GLN A 22 6.24 -13.58 14.28
N THR A 23 7.35 -13.75 13.57
CA THR A 23 8.22 -12.64 13.22
C THR A 23 7.31 -11.55 12.65
N PRO A 24 7.36 -10.31 13.17
CA PRO A 24 6.57 -9.24 12.61
C PRO A 24 6.88 -9.21 11.10
N PRO A 25 5.86 -9.13 10.23
CA PRO A 25 6.10 -9.08 8.80
C PRO A 25 7.09 -7.92 8.54
N PRO A 26 8.11 -8.11 7.69
CA PRO A 26 9.12 -7.10 7.46
C PRO A 26 8.42 -5.80 7.11
N SER A 27 8.63 -4.75 7.91
CA SER A 27 8.03 -3.44 7.72
C SER A 27 8.43 -2.94 6.34
N GLY A 28 7.50 -2.98 5.38
CA GLY A 28 7.77 -2.57 4.01
C GLY A 28 8.09 -1.08 3.94
N ILE A 29 9.20 -0.72 3.30
CA ILE A 29 9.57 0.67 3.06
C ILE A 29 8.75 1.16 1.86
N ILE A 30 8.00 2.26 2.05
CA ILE A 30 7.21 2.91 0.99
C ILE A 30 7.99 4.13 0.49
N VAL A 31 8.24 4.21 -0.82
CA VAL A 31 8.92 5.35 -1.46
C VAL A 31 7.96 6.04 -2.43
N PRO A 32 7.42 7.23 -2.11
CA PRO A 32 6.58 8.00 -3.02
C PRO A 32 7.42 8.69 -4.10
N LEU A 33 6.98 8.57 -5.35
CA LEU A 33 7.66 9.10 -6.54
C LEU A 33 6.68 9.96 -7.33
N GLY A 34 6.96 11.25 -7.56
CA GLY A 34 6.14 12.10 -8.45
C GLY A 34 6.37 11.77 -9.93
N PRO A 35 5.40 12.01 -10.83
CA PRO A 35 5.58 11.69 -12.25
C PRO A 35 6.44 12.75 -12.96
N GLY A 36 6.57 13.95 -12.37
CA GLY A 36 7.16 15.10 -13.02
C GLY A 36 6.26 15.67 -14.11
N ALA A 37 6.79 16.56 -14.95
CA ALA A 37 6.04 17.14 -16.07
C ALA A 37 5.98 16.23 -17.32
N SER A 38 6.80 15.18 -17.37
CA SER A 38 6.90 14.24 -18.48
C SER A 38 6.24 12.91 -18.09
N PRO A 39 5.52 12.23 -19.01
CA PRO A 39 4.92 10.93 -18.73
C PRO A 39 5.93 9.85 -18.32
N LEU A 40 7.16 9.95 -18.85
CA LEU A 40 8.29 9.12 -18.44
C LEU A 40 9.28 9.94 -17.64
N PRO A 41 9.83 9.36 -16.55
CA PRO A 41 10.83 10.04 -15.75
C PRO A 41 12.19 10.00 -16.43
N ASP A 42 13.12 10.84 -15.98
CA ASP A 42 14.47 10.87 -16.55
C ASP A 42 15.28 9.58 -16.27
N ALA A 43 16.41 9.42 -16.98
CA ALA A 43 17.23 8.22 -16.89
C ALA A 43 17.80 7.94 -15.48
N ASN A 44 18.04 8.97 -14.65
CA ASN A 44 18.48 8.77 -13.28
C ASN A 44 17.34 8.20 -12.43
N TYR A 45 16.13 8.74 -12.59
CA TYR A 45 14.94 8.21 -11.93
C TYR A 45 14.71 6.74 -12.33
N VAL A 46 14.75 6.43 -13.63
CA VAL A 46 14.57 5.06 -14.11
C VAL A 46 15.56 4.11 -13.43
N ARG A 47 16.85 4.47 -13.41
CA ARG A 47 17.90 3.67 -12.78
C ARG A 47 17.64 3.44 -11.28
N GLU A 48 17.32 4.49 -10.53
CA GLU A 48 17.15 4.37 -9.08
C GLU A 48 15.87 3.64 -8.68
N VAL A 49 14.76 3.86 -9.40
CA VAL A 49 13.50 3.13 -9.18
C VAL A 49 13.69 1.64 -9.46
N ALA A 50 14.35 1.29 -10.57
CA ALA A 50 14.68 -0.09 -10.89
C ALA A 50 15.57 -0.73 -9.80
N ARG A 51 16.52 0.03 -9.22
CA ARG A 51 17.35 -0.44 -8.11
C ARG A 51 16.53 -0.70 -6.85
N LEU A 52 15.60 0.19 -6.50
CA LEU A 52 14.71 0.05 -5.35
C LEU A 52 13.79 -1.17 -5.48
N ASN A 53 13.26 -1.42 -6.68
CA ASN A 53 12.39 -2.56 -6.97
C ASN A 53 13.07 -3.93 -6.80
N ARG A 54 14.40 -3.99 -6.63
CA ARG A 54 15.13 -5.24 -6.37
C ARG A 54 15.07 -5.69 -4.91
N TYR A 55 14.66 -4.82 -3.99
CA TYR A 55 14.57 -5.14 -2.57
C TYR A 55 13.17 -5.67 -2.24
N ALA A 56 13.09 -6.90 -1.76
CA ALA A 56 11.80 -7.56 -1.47
C ALA A 56 10.98 -6.87 -0.37
N ASN A 57 11.62 -6.05 0.47
CA ASN A 57 11.00 -5.26 1.54
C ASN A 57 10.74 -3.80 1.14
N VAL A 58 10.89 -3.44 -0.14
CA VAL A 58 10.62 -2.10 -0.66
C VAL A 58 9.43 -2.14 -1.61
N VAL A 59 8.51 -1.19 -1.45
CA VAL A 59 7.41 -0.95 -2.38
C VAL A 59 7.50 0.50 -2.83
N THR A 60 7.88 0.71 -4.09
CA THR A 60 7.79 2.02 -4.73
C THR A 60 6.33 2.33 -5.05
N VAL A 61 5.91 3.58 -4.85
CA VAL A 61 4.52 4.01 -5.11
C VAL A 61 4.51 5.33 -5.88
N GLY A 62 3.55 5.48 -6.78
CA GLY A 62 3.31 6.75 -7.45
C GLY A 62 2.63 7.74 -6.49
N TYR A 63 3.10 8.98 -6.46
CA TYR A 63 2.55 10.05 -5.63
C TYR A 63 1.48 10.82 -6.39
N ILE A 64 0.30 10.99 -5.78
CA ILE A 64 -0.79 11.81 -6.31
C ILE A 64 -1.32 12.69 -5.17
N ALA A 65 -1.14 14.00 -5.29
CA ALA A 65 -1.85 14.97 -4.45
C ALA A 65 -3.30 15.07 -4.92
N ILE A 66 -4.28 14.79 -4.07
CA ILE A 66 -5.71 14.86 -4.42
C ILE A 66 -6.39 16.13 -3.92
N ASN A 67 -5.63 17.04 -3.30
CA ASN A 67 -6.07 18.36 -2.85
C ASN A 67 -7.37 18.30 -2.03
N TYR A 68 -7.45 17.41 -1.05
CA TYR A 68 -8.66 17.19 -0.22
C TYR A 68 -9.89 16.76 -1.05
N CYS A 69 -9.67 15.89 -2.03
CA CYS A 69 -10.67 15.45 -3.04
C CYS A 69 -11.20 16.59 -3.92
N LYS A 70 -10.46 17.69 -4.08
CA LYS A 70 -10.81 18.81 -4.98
C LYS A 70 -10.15 18.70 -6.35
N LYS A 71 -9.09 17.89 -6.50
CA LYS A 71 -8.55 17.56 -7.83
C LYS A 71 -9.68 16.89 -8.63
N PRO A 72 -9.92 17.27 -9.90
CA PRO A 72 -10.89 16.57 -10.74
C PRO A 72 -10.57 15.07 -10.79
N LEU A 73 -11.57 14.22 -10.53
CA LEU A 73 -11.38 12.78 -10.46
C LEU A 73 -10.68 12.23 -11.70
N GLN A 74 -11.07 12.72 -12.88
CA GLN A 74 -10.48 12.30 -14.15
C GLN A 74 -8.97 12.57 -14.22
N GLU A 75 -8.49 13.71 -13.71
CA GLU A 75 -7.05 14.01 -13.66
C GLU A 75 -6.30 13.04 -12.75
N ALA A 76 -6.86 12.71 -11.58
CA ALA A 76 -6.26 11.72 -10.69
C ALA A 76 -6.21 10.32 -11.33
N LEU A 77 -7.25 9.93 -12.07
CA LEU A 77 -7.27 8.66 -12.79
C LEU A 77 -6.24 8.61 -13.93
N GLU A 78 -5.97 9.73 -14.59
CA GLU A 78 -4.94 9.87 -15.63
C GLU A 78 -3.53 9.80 -15.05
N GLU A 79 -3.29 10.38 -13.87
CA GLU A 79 -2.03 10.21 -13.14
C GLU A 79 -1.79 8.75 -12.76
N VAL A 80 -2.82 8.03 -12.27
CA VAL A 80 -2.74 6.57 -12.03
C VAL A 80 -2.34 5.82 -13.31
N GLN A 81 -2.94 6.19 -14.44
CA GLN A 81 -2.62 5.57 -15.72
C GLN A 81 -1.19 5.86 -16.16
N THR A 82 -0.69 7.07 -15.91
CA THR A 82 0.69 7.46 -16.21
C THR A 82 1.69 6.60 -15.44
N TYR A 83 1.44 6.32 -14.15
CA TYR A 83 2.29 5.39 -13.40
C TYR A 83 2.18 3.95 -13.87
N ALA A 84 1.03 3.55 -14.41
CA ALA A 84 0.85 2.20 -14.92
C ALA A 84 1.68 1.94 -16.20
N THR A 85 1.83 2.94 -17.07
CA THR A 85 2.64 2.81 -18.30
C THR A 85 4.14 2.72 -18.03
N TRP A 86 4.60 3.10 -16.83
CA TRP A 86 6.01 2.96 -16.45
C TRP A 86 6.50 1.51 -16.54
N ALA A 87 5.59 0.55 -16.34
CA ALA A 87 5.89 -0.88 -16.41
C ALA A 87 5.78 -1.49 -17.83
N ASP A 88 5.52 -0.70 -18.87
CA ASP A 88 5.31 -1.22 -20.24
C ASP A 88 6.53 -2.02 -20.76
N ASP A 89 7.75 -1.61 -20.39
CA ASP A 89 8.99 -2.34 -20.68
C ASP A 89 9.72 -2.77 -19.39
N TYR A 90 8.95 -3.20 -18.38
CA TYR A 90 9.47 -3.58 -17.05
C TYR A 90 10.58 -4.63 -17.13
N VAL A 91 10.45 -5.61 -18.03
CA VAL A 91 11.45 -6.69 -18.19
C VAL A 91 12.84 -6.14 -18.54
N LYS A 92 12.91 -5.06 -19.33
CA LYS A 92 14.19 -4.45 -19.72
C LYS A 92 14.64 -3.36 -18.74
N THR A 93 13.70 -2.59 -18.21
CA THR A 93 14.00 -1.37 -17.46
C THR A 93 13.96 -1.55 -15.95
N GLY A 94 13.18 -2.50 -15.42
CA GLY A 94 12.83 -2.61 -14.01
C GLY A 94 11.97 -1.44 -13.48
N LEU A 95 11.51 -0.56 -14.37
CA LEU A 95 10.75 0.64 -14.02
C LEU A 95 9.28 0.31 -13.81
N GLY A 96 8.73 0.72 -12.67
CA GLY A 96 7.32 0.54 -12.36
C GLY A 96 7.10 0.79 -10.87
N VAL A 97 5.84 0.94 -10.48
CA VAL A 97 5.44 1.17 -9.09
C VAL A 97 4.45 0.10 -8.63
N GLY A 98 4.53 -0.27 -7.36
CA GLY A 98 3.68 -1.28 -6.73
C GLY A 98 2.35 -0.76 -6.20
N GLY A 99 2.03 0.51 -6.42
CA GLY A 99 0.82 1.14 -5.91
C GLY A 99 0.87 2.66 -6.01
N ILE A 100 -0.08 3.30 -5.34
CA ILE A 100 -0.27 4.75 -5.32
C ILE A 100 -0.38 5.26 -3.88
N PHE A 101 0.27 6.39 -3.64
CA PHE A 101 0.21 7.19 -2.43
C PHE A 101 -0.64 8.44 -2.71
N LEU A 102 -1.79 8.52 -2.05
CA LEU A 102 -2.74 9.61 -2.14
C LEU A 102 -2.48 10.61 -1.02
N ASP A 103 -1.92 11.76 -1.38
CA ASP A 103 -1.60 12.84 -0.44
C ASP A 103 -2.74 13.85 -0.34
N GLU A 104 -2.78 14.58 0.78
CA GLU A 104 -3.80 15.58 1.08
C GLU A 104 -5.21 14.95 1.12
N THR A 105 -5.33 13.77 1.72
CA THR A 105 -6.63 13.12 1.95
C THR A 105 -7.42 13.92 3.00
N PRO A 106 -8.73 14.16 2.80
CA PRO A 106 -9.51 14.97 3.74
C PRO A 106 -9.58 14.38 5.15
N ASN A 107 -9.46 15.25 6.15
CA ASN A 107 -9.64 14.89 7.57
C ASN A 107 -11.09 14.55 7.92
N LEU A 108 -12.04 15.24 7.29
CA LEU A 108 -13.47 15.07 7.54
C LEU A 108 -14.10 14.27 6.40
N SER A 109 -14.89 13.26 6.76
CA SER A 109 -15.62 12.44 5.81
C SER A 109 -16.86 13.18 5.31
N SER A 110 -16.94 13.44 4.00
CA SER A 110 -18.18 13.80 3.30
C SER A 110 -18.61 12.66 2.36
N PRO A 111 -19.89 12.54 1.99
CA PRO A 111 -20.34 11.53 1.02
C PRO A 111 -19.56 11.60 -0.30
N GLU A 112 -19.27 12.80 -0.79
CA GLU A 112 -18.55 13.04 -2.04
C GLU A 112 -17.08 12.60 -1.92
N ALA A 113 -16.44 12.87 -0.78
CA ALA A 113 -15.08 12.43 -0.53
C ALA A 113 -14.98 10.90 -0.45
N VAL A 114 -15.98 10.25 0.17
CA VAL A 114 -16.06 8.78 0.24
C VAL A 114 -16.21 8.18 -1.16
N GLU A 115 -17.12 8.72 -1.98
CA GLU A 115 -17.32 8.27 -3.35
C GLU A 115 -16.06 8.48 -4.21
N TYR A 116 -15.45 9.66 -4.15
CA TYR A 116 -14.21 9.97 -4.86
C TYR A 116 -13.09 8.98 -4.53
N LEU A 117 -12.84 8.74 -3.23
CA LEU A 117 -11.78 7.85 -2.78
C LEU A 117 -12.09 6.38 -3.12
N ALA A 118 -13.35 5.96 -3.07
CA ALA A 118 -13.75 4.61 -3.45
C ALA A 118 -13.50 4.35 -4.94
N ILE A 119 -13.92 5.26 -5.82
CA ILE A 119 -13.69 5.13 -7.26
C ILE A 119 -12.19 5.10 -7.57
N LEU A 120 -11.41 5.96 -6.93
CA LEU A 120 -9.97 6.03 -7.15
C LEU A 120 -9.27 4.75 -6.63
N GLN A 121 -9.66 4.25 -5.47
CA GLN A 121 -9.17 2.98 -4.92
C GLN A 121 -9.46 1.81 -5.87
N ASP A 122 -10.70 1.70 -6.34
CA ASP A 122 -11.12 0.65 -7.26
C ASP A 122 -10.37 0.73 -8.58
N ARG A 123 -10.15 1.95 -9.10
CA ARG A 123 -9.29 2.15 -10.28
C ARG A 123 -7.87 1.68 -10.03
N ILE A 124 -7.24 2.08 -8.93
CA ILE A 124 -5.86 1.67 -8.62
C ILE A 124 -5.77 0.14 -8.51
N LYS A 125 -6.74 -0.50 -7.85
CA LYS A 125 -6.80 -1.95 -7.71
C LYS A 125 -7.05 -2.68 -9.02
N SER A 126 -7.78 -2.09 -9.96
CA SER A 126 -8.09 -2.71 -11.25
C SER A 126 -7.08 -2.41 -12.36
N THR A 127 -6.25 -1.36 -12.23
CA THR A 127 -5.32 -0.91 -13.27
C THR A 127 -4.17 -1.89 -13.52
N PRO A 128 -4.07 -2.53 -14.72
CA PRO A 128 -2.90 -3.28 -15.14
C PRO A 128 -1.68 -2.37 -15.28
N GLY A 129 -0.47 -2.89 -15.09
CA GLY A 129 0.78 -2.11 -15.15
C GLY A 129 1.29 -1.65 -13.78
N LEU A 130 0.40 -1.55 -12.78
CA LEU A 130 0.84 -1.43 -11.37
C LEU A 130 1.30 -2.79 -10.84
N LEU A 131 2.46 -2.82 -10.21
CA LEU A 131 3.12 -4.03 -9.72
C LEU A 131 2.48 -4.57 -8.44
N GLY A 132 2.74 -5.85 -8.15
CA GLY A 132 2.36 -6.49 -6.89
C GLY A 132 0.87 -6.36 -6.56
N ASN A 133 0.57 -6.03 -5.29
CA ASN A 133 -0.79 -5.96 -4.76
C ASN A 133 -1.49 -4.62 -5.02
N ARG A 134 -0.89 -3.73 -5.83
CA ARG A 134 -1.42 -2.41 -6.18
C ARG A 134 -1.80 -1.63 -4.92
N LEU A 135 -0.81 -1.39 -4.06
CA LEU A 135 -0.99 -0.75 -2.76
C LEU A 135 -1.72 0.59 -2.91
N VAL A 136 -2.58 0.91 -1.96
CA VAL A 136 -3.18 2.24 -1.83
C VAL A 136 -2.86 2.74 -0.43
N ARG A 137 -2.18 3.90 -0.35
CA ARG A 137 -1.83 4.53 0.92
C ARG A 137 -2.37 5.95 0.93
N TYR A 138 -3.08 6.30 1.99
CA TYR A 138 -3.64 7.63 2.20
C TYR A 138 -2.76 8.39 3.21
N LEU A 139 -2.47 9.66 2.92
CA LEU A 139 -1.91 10.59 3.90
C LEU A 139 -2.93 11.67 4.20
N VAL A 140 -3.32 11.73 5.48
CA VAL A 140 -4.18 12.76 6.01
C VAL A 140 -3.26 13.81 6.66
N PRO A 141 -3.27 15.08 6.18
CA PRO A 141 -2.49 16.14 6.81
C PRO A 141 -2.94 16.33 8.25
N THR A 142 -1.99 16.54 9.17
CA THR A 142 -2.33 16.94 10.53
C THR A 142 -3.21 18.18 10.50
N PRO A 143 -4.28 18.27 11.31
CA PRO A 143 -5.08 19.48 11.39
C PRO A 143 -4.15 20.64 11.79
N ALA A 144 -3.85 21.54 10.85
CA ALA A 144 -3.52 22.91 11.21
C ALA A 144 -4.84 23.51 11.68
N ASP A 145 -4.86 24.09 12.88
CA ASP A 145 -6.03 24.67 13.55
C ASP A 145 -7.04 25.23 12.52
N GLN A 146 -8.17 24.52 12.36
CA GLN A 146 -9.26 24.92 11.45
C GLN A 146 -10.05 26.08 12.04
#